data_AF-A0A381XUW5-F1
#
_entry.id   AF-A0A381XUW5-F1
#
_cell.length_a   1.000
_cell.length_b   1.000
_cell.length_c   1.000
_cell.angle_alpha   90.00
_cell.angle_beta   90.00
_cell.angle_gamma   90.00
#
_symmetry.space_group_name_H-M   'P 1'
#
loop_
_entity.id
_entity.type
_entity.pdbx_description
1 polymer ?
#
loop_
_entity_poly.entity_id
_entity_poly.type
_entity_poly.pdbx_seq_one_letter_code
_entity_poly.pdbx_strand_id
1 'polypeptide(L)'
;MYGLTAAHKTLPLNTIVRVTNLANNKSLILRINDRGPYIKGRILDCSYGAAKKLDFLLQGTTKVRIEIIEVGDGKYMKHKS
;
A
#
# COMPACT_ATOMS: atom_id res chain seq x y z
N MET A 1 0.09 -5.31 12.96
CA MET A 1 1.43 -5.54 12.38
C MET A 1 1.45 -6.46 11.15
N TYR A 2 0.42 -7.30 10.94
CA TYR A 2 0.27 -8.15 9.73
C TYR A 2 -0.80 -7.66 8.74
N GLY A 3 -1.35 -6.46 8.93
CA GLY A 3 -2.40 -5.93 8.07
C GLY A 3 -1.91 -5.74 6.63
N LEU A 4 -2.70 -6.16 5.66
CA LEU A 4 -2.46 -5.88 4.24
C LEU A 4 -2.91 -4.46 3.91
N THR A 5 -2.12 -3.49 4.36
CA THR A 5 -2.45 -2.08 4.26
C THR A 5 -1.29 -1.25 3.73
N ALA A 6 -1.60 -0.01 3.37
CA ALA A 6 -0.64 0.95 2.86
C ALA A 6 -1.02 2.40 3.17
N ALA A 7 -0.02 3.28 3.10
CA ALA A 7 -0.15 4.73 3.18
C ALA A 7 -0.06 5.35 1.78
N HIS A 8 -0.95 6.30 1.48
CA HIS A 8 -0.90 7.07 0.23
C HIS A 8 -1.21 8.56 0.47
N LYS A 9 -0.58 9.44 -0.31
CA LYS A 9 -0.67 10.92 -0.13
C LYS A 9 -2.09 11.44 -0.33
N THR A 10 -2.73 11.03 -1.43
CA THR A 10 -3.97 11.65 -1.91
C THR A 10 -5.14 10.70 -2.10
N LEU A 11 -4.94 9.38 -2.15
CA LEU A 11 -6.05 8.45 -2.31
C LEU A 11 -6.95 8.52 -1.07
N PRO A 12 -8.28 8.50 -1.23
CA PRO A 12 -9.20 8.43 -0.12
C PRO A 12 -8.82 7.26 0.82
N LEU A 13 -8.94 7.45 2.14
CA LEU A 13 -8.85 6.33 3.06
C LEU A 13 -9.90 5.28 2.69
N ASN A 14 -9.60 4.02 2.98
CA ASN A 14 -10.37 2.84 2.60
C ASN A 14 -10.34 2.47 1.12
N THR A 15 -9.59 3.20 0.28
CA THR A 15 -9.38 2.81 -1.13
C THR A 15 -8.71 1.43 -1.18
N ILE A 16 -9.24 0.55 -2.03
CA ILE A 16 -8.68 -0.77 -2.29
C ILE A 16 -7.87 -0.71 -3.58
N VAL A 17 -6.61 -1.12 -3.49
CA VAL A 17 -5.67 -1.09 -4.62
C VAL A 17 -5.04 -2.45 -4.85
N ARG A 18 -4.79 -2.80 -6.10
CA ARG A 18 -3.81 -3.83 -6.47
C ARG A 18 -2.44 -3.16 -6.58
N VAL A 19 -1.48 -3.66 -5.83
CA VAL A 19 -0.07 -3.28 -5.97
C VAL A 19 0.67 -4.42 -6.62
N THR A 20 1.32 -4.14 -7.74
CA THR A 20 2.13 -5.12 -8.48
C THR A 20 3.60 -4.71 -8.41
N ASN A 21 4.44 -5.57 -7.88
CA ASN A 21 5.89 -5.41 -7.92
C ASN A 21 6.39 -5.69 -9.34
N LEU A 22 6.93 -4.68 -10.00
CA LEU A 22 7.33 -4.78 -11.41
C LEU A 22 8.61 -5.60 -11.61
N ALA A 23 9.37 -5.87 -10.55
CA ALA A 23 10.58 -6.68 -10.64
C ALA A 23 10.30 -8.18 -10.74
N ASN A 24 9.15 -8.65 -10.25
CA ASN A 24 8.82 -10.08 -10.18
C ASN A 24 7.36 -10.42 -10.54
N ASN A 25 6.56 -9.42 -10.95
CA ASN A 25 5.15 -9.53 -11.29
C ASN A 25 4.22 -10.05 -10.17
N LYS A 26 4.71 -10.17 -8.92
CA LYS A 26 3.84 -10.51 -7.79
C LYS A 26 2.92 -9.33 -7.50
N SER A 27 1.65 -9.62 -7.23
CA SER A 27 0.65 -8.60 -6.89
C SER A 27 -0.10 -8.93 -5.62
N LEU A 28 -0.61 -7.89 -4.96
CA LEU A 28 -1.32 -8.01 -3.71
C LEU A 28 -2.38 -6.92 -3.60
N ILE A 29 -3.55 -7.26 -3.07
CA ILE A 29 -4.60 -6.30 -2.77
C ILE A 29 -4.34 -5.69 -1.39
N LEU A 30 -4.27 -4.37 -1.33
CA LEU A 30 -4.02 -3.59 -0.13
C LEU A 30 -5.12 -2.55 0.07
N ARG A 31 -5.41 -2.24 1.34
CA ARG A 31 -6.25 -1.10 1.71
C ARG A 31 -5.40 0.11 2.07
N ILE A 32 -5.75 1.28 1.55
CA ILE A 32 -5.19 2.55 2.00
C ILE A 32 -5.79 2.90 3.35
N ASN A 33 -4.99 2.90 4.42
CA ASN A 33 -5.46 3.20 5.78
C ASN A 33 -4.67 4.32 6.46
N ASP A 34 -3.67 4.88 5.79
CA ASP A 34 -2.81 5.90 6.35
C ASP A 34 -2.33 6.91 5.28
N ARG A 35 -1.63 7.96 5.73
CA ARG A 35 -1.13 9.06 4.91
C ARG A 35 0.40 9.07 4.82
N GLY A 36 0.89 9.55 3.68
CA GLY A 36 2.30 9.50 3.30
C GLY A 36 2.48 8.69 2.02
N PRO A 37 3.71 8.32 1.63
CA PRO A 37 4.98 8.75 2.20
C PRO A 37 5.28 10.21 1.87
N TYR A 38 5.74 11.05 2.81
CA TYR A 38 6.04 12.47 2.53
C TYR A 38 7.42 12.72 1.88
N ILE A 39 8.03 11.67 1.36
CA ILE A 39 9.34 11.71 0.68
C ILE A 39 9.11 11.78 -0.83
N LYS A 40 9.97 12.52 -1.55
CA LYS A 40 9.94 12.59 -3.02
C LYS A 40 10.30 11.23 -3.64
N GLY A 41 9.68 10.89 -4.76
CA GLY A 41 9.96 9.66 -5.51
C GLY A 41 9.28 8.38 -4.98
N ARG A 42 8.58 8.43 -3.84
CA ARG A 42 7.75 7.31 -3.35
C ARG A 42 6.26 7.60 -3.54
N ILE A 43 5.56 6.63 -4.11
CA ILE A 43 4.11 6.72 -4.39
C ILE A 43 3.25 6.12 -3.29
N LEU A 44 3.77 5.13 -2.55
CA LEU A 44 3.06 4.43 -1.47
C LEU A 44 4.07 3.72 -0.57
N ASP A 45 3.79 3.67 0.73
CA ASP A 45 4.49 2.79 1.68
C ASP A 45 3.51 1.71 2.14
N CYS A 46 3.92 0.43 2.13
CA CYS A 46 3.07 -0.67 2.56
C CYS A 46 3.54 -1.27 3.88
N SER A 47 2.68 -2.04 4.54
CA SER A 47 3.07 -2.78 5.74
C SER A 47 4.21 -3.79 5.48
N TYR A 48 4.90 -4.19 6.55
CA TYR A 48 5.92 -5.24 6.50
C TYR A 48 5.38 -6.54 5.87
N GLY A 49 4.15 -6.94 6.23
CA GLY A 49 3.51 -8.13 5.68
C GLY A 49 3.26 -8.04 4.18
N ALA A 50 2.89 -6.85 3.68
CA ALA A 50 2.75 -6.59 2.25
C ALA A 50 4.10 -6.65 1.52
N ALA A 51 5.15 -6.03 2.07
CA ALA A 51 6.49 -6.07 1.50
C ALA A 51 7.08 -7.50 1.42
N LYS A 52 6.84 -8.31 2.46
CA LYS A 52 7.22 -9.73 2.47
C LYS A 52 6.50 -10.53 1.39
N LYS A 53 5.19 -10.33 1.21
CA LYS A 53 4.39 -11.05 0.20
C LYS A 53 4.68 -10.60 -1.24
N LEU A 54 4.95 -9.31 -1.43
CA LEU A 54 5.40 -8.76 -2.72
C LEU A 54 6.88 -9.03 -3.01
N ASP A 55 7.58 -9.65 -2.06
CA ASP A 55 8.94 -10.16 -2.20
C ASP A 55 9.95 -9.06 -2.58
N PHE A 56 9.90 -7.96 -1.81
CA PHE A 56 10.89 -6.89 -1.89
C PHE A 56 11.43 -6.46 -0.51
N LEU A 57 11.17 -7.26 0.54
CA LEU A 57 11.49 -6.87 1.91
C LEU A 57 13.00 -6.60 2.10
N LEU A 58 13.86 -7.43 1.52
CA LEU A 58 15.33 -7.28 1.64
C LEU A 58 15.87 -6.10 0.83
N GLN A 59 15.19 -5.74 -0.26
CA GLN A 59 15.53 -4.62 -1.14
C GLN A 59 15.13 -3.27 -0.51
N GLY A 60 14.21 -3.28 0.46
CA GLY A 60 13.67 -2.10 1.12
C GLY A 60 12.68 -1.29 0.27
N THR A 61 12.98 -1.11 -1.03
CA THR A 61 12.08 -0.44 -2.00
C THR A 61 12.08 -1.16 -3.35
N THR A 62 10.99 -1.04 -4.09
CA THR A 62 10.88 -1.55 -5.47
C THR A 62 9.98 -0.64 -6.31
N LYS A 63 10.07 -0.77 -7.63
CA LYS A 63 9.11 -0.13 -8.54
C LYS A 63 7.81 -0.92 -8.54
N VAL A 64 6.70 -0.22 -8.39
CA VAL A 64 5.37 -0.83 -8.38
C VAL A 64 4.42 -0.14 -9.36
N ARG A 65 3.43 -0.89 -9.82
CA ARG A 65 2.21 -0.35 -10.42
C ARG A 65 1.09 -0.40 -9.38
N ILE A 66 0.31 0.67 -9.31
CA ILE A 66 -0.89 0.75 -8.47
C ILE A 66 -2.10 0.80 -9.40
N GLU A 67 -3.08 -0.07 -9.16
CA GLU A 67 -4.36 -0.08 -9.85
C GLU A 67 -5.46 0.09 -8.80
N ILE A 68 -6.33 1.09 -8.96
CA ILE A 68 -7.48 1.29 -8.08
C ILE A 68 -8.56 0.27 -8.43
N ILE A 69 -8.99 -0.50 -7.44
CA ILE A 69 -10.09 -1.46 -7.56
C ILE A 69 -11.38 -0.82 -7.08
N GLU A 70 -11.32 -0.13 -5.94
CA GLU A 70 -12.46 0.52 -5.30
C GLU A 70 -12.01 1.82 -4.64
N VAL A 71 -12.71 2.92 -4.91
CA VAL A 71 -12.44 4.23 -4.30
C VAL A 71 -13.02 4.25 -2.89
N GLY A 72 -12.19 4.59 -1.90
CA GLY A 72 -12.59 4.63 -0.50
C GLY A 72 -13.46 5.84 -0.14
N ASP A 73 -14.11 5.76 1.00
CA ASP A 73 -15.01 6.80 1.54
C ASP A 73 -14.28 7.98 2.21
N GLY A 74 -12.94 7.94 2.28
CA GLY A 74 -12.14 8.99 2.88
C GLY A 74 -12.16 9.02 4.42
N LYS A 75 -12.91 8.12 5.07
CA LYS A 75 -13.07 8.13 6.52
C LYS A 75 -11.93 7.40 7.22
N TYR A 76 -11.45 8.00 8.30
CA TYR A 76 -10.49 7.32 9.17
C TYR A 76 -11.19 6.18 9.93
N MET A 77 -10.68 4.96 9.76
CA MET A 77 -11.12 3.83 10.57
C MET A 77 -10.29 3.77 11.84
N LYS A 78 -10.91 4.03 12.99
CA LYS A 78 -10.28 3.73 14.28
C LYS A 78 -10.20 2.21 14.41
N HIS A 79 -9.01 1.64 14.26
CA HIS A 79 -8.79 0.25 14.65
C HIS A 79 -9.11 0.14 16.15
N LYS A 80 -10.14 -0.63 16.50
CA LYS A 80 -10.36 -1.03 17.89
C LYS A 80 -9.17 -1.91 18.26
N SER A 81 -8.38 -1.45 19.23
CA SER A 81 -7.29 -2.20 19.85
C SER A 81 -7.81 -3.52 20.43
#